data_AF-A0A560BPG0-F1
#
_entry.id   AF-A0A560BPG0-F1
#
_cell.length_a   1.000
_cell.length_b   1.000
_cell.length_c   1.000
_cell.angle_alpha   90.00
_cell.angle_beta   90.00
_cell.angle_gamma   90.00
#
_symmetry.space_group_name_H-M   'P 1'
#
loop_
_entity.id
_entity.type
_entity.pdbx_description
1 polymer ?
#
loop_
_entity_poly.entity_id
_entity_poly.type
_entity_poly.pdbx_seq_one_letter_code
_entity_poly.pdbx_strand_id
1 'polypeptide(L)'
;MAITPVASHSQTQSSVALGKAAGNTPVAAASMPTEAPASGPVDTVTLSVEAQFRMSGVTKLSVTAESLAQAAAAAKTLPGLDADAERFTPEAMAAHAEWRESHTDYKSKVRDLVDQTFGLSADRNGWAAGGAALTAIKNLAEKNGLIEPKMPPAVANMLQTVGESMWTDKSGGTTGMFDIAFLPNGAEKGGNLRILFDGGRKPSADTSLVDLKTGGTNARAALSNIRASALGAALDSVGGWTPGGAANAYAITNGTDGRGGVFGMVIANGVDEEARERSANILRTIQGLIP
;
A
#
# COMPACT_ATOMS: atom_id res chain seq x y z
N MET A 1 8.60 -19.17 61.94
CA MET A 1 9.80 -19.84 62.47
C MET A 1 10.97 -19.40 61.60
N ALA A 2 12.00 -18.78 62.17
CA ALA A 2 13.12 -18.26 61.38
C ALA A 2 14.21 -19.32 61.19
N ILE A 3 14.86 -19.33 60.02
CA ILE A 3 16.09 -20.10 59.77
C ILE A 3 17.11 -19.15 59.15
N THR A 4 18.25 -19.01 59.83
CA THR A 4 19.38 -18.16 59.47
C THR A 4 20.21 -18.80 58.34
N PRO A 5 20.73 -18.05 57.36
CA PRO A 5 21.53 -18.62 56.28
C PRO A 5 22.93 -19.02 56.75
N VAL A 6 23.46 -20.11 56.21
CA VAL A 6 24.88 -20.48 56.29
C VAL A 6 25.55 -20.06 54.98
N ALA A 7 26.58 -19.23 55.07
CA ALA A 7 27.38 -18.82 53.92
C ALA A 7 28.67 -19.63 53.82
N SER A 8 29.02 -20.07 52.61
CA SER A 8 30.36 -20.52 52.25
C SER A 8 30.81 -19.78 50.97
N HIS A 9 31.94 -19.09 51.07
CA HIS A 9 32.51 -18.33 49.95
C HIS A 9 33.33 -19.23 49.02
N SER A 10 33.39 -18.91 47.72
CA SER A 10 34.63 -18.41 47.08
C SER A 10 34.42 -17.92 45.64
N GLN A 11 35.34 -17.05 45.21
CA GLN A 11 35.27 -16.19 44.02
C GLN A 11 35.48 -16.92 42.67
N THR A 12 35.11 -16.27 41.57
CA THR A 12 36.11 -15.72 40.61
C THR A 12 35.46 -14.60 39.76
N GLN A 13 36.13 -13.44 39.67
CA GLN A 13 35.77 -12.38 38.72
C GLN A 13 36.42 -12.66 37.35
N SER A 14 35.73 -12.33 36.26
CA SER A 14 36.39 -11.96 34.99
C SER A 14 35.56 -10.92 34.25
N SER A 15 36.11 -9.70 34.17
CA SER A 15 35.65 -8.64 33.29
C SER A 15 36.29 -8.78 31.91
N VAL A 16 35.57 -8.42 30.86
CA VAL A 16 36.17 -7.98 29.59
C VAL A 16 35.42 -6.75 29.12
N ALA A 17 36.16 -5.65 28.95
CA ALA A 17 35.68 -4.42 28.34
C ALA A 17 36.53 -4.12 27.09
N LEU A 18 35.88 -3.75 25.99
CA LEU A 18 36.45 -3.24 24.74
C LEU A 18 35.28 -2.66 23.92
N GLY A 19 35.28 -1.44 23.38
CA GLY A 19 36.23 -0.33 23.48
C GLY A 19 35.65 0.90 22.76
N LYS A 20 36.15 2.13 23.03
CA LYS A 20 35.63 3.38 22.44
C LYS A 20 36.75 4.42 22.22
N ALA A 21 36.76 5.07 21.05
CA ALA A 21 37.43 6.35 20.69
C ALA A 21 36.71 6.91 19.44
N ALA A 22 36.29 8.18 19.27
CA ALA A 22 36.90 9.53 19.46
C ALA A 22 37.97 9.85 18.37
N GLY A 23 37.99 10.95 17.59
CA GLY A 23 37.13 12.17 17.38
C GLY A 23 37.36 12.75 15.95
N ASN A 24 37.07 14.00 15.50
CA ASN A 24 36.52 15.25 16.08
C ASN A 24 35.91 16.21 14.99
N THR A 25 34.94 17.02 15.45
CA THR A 25 34.42 18.40 15.15
C THR A 25 35.20 19.49 14.32
N PRO A 26 34.65 20.72 14.00
CA PRO A 26 33.23 21.25 13.99
C PRO A 26 32.83 22.33 12.89
N VAL A 27 31.60 22.92 13.01
CA VAL A 27 31.01 24.19 12.44
C VAL A 27 30.70 24.21 10.91
N ALA A 28 29.61 24.78 10.36
CA ALA A 28 28.63 25.81 10.80
C ALA A 28 27.15 25.54 10.41
N ALA A 29 26.23 26.43 10.83
CA ALA A 29 24.79 26.18 10.96
C ALA A 29 23.90 26.66 9.79
N ALA A 30 22.72 26.03 9.68
CA ALA A 30 21.49 26.64 9.14
C ALA A 30 20.28 26.11 9.94
N SER A 31 19.52 27.01 10.56
CA SER A 31 18.39 26.66 11.45
C SER A 31 17.07 26.54 10.68
N MET A 32 16.33 25.47 10.94
CA MET A 32 14.88 25.36 10.71
C MET A 32 14.28 24.58 11.89
N PRO A 33 13.17 25.03 12.50
CA PRO A 33 12.52 24.29 13.58
C PRO A 33 11.68 23.15 13.01
N THR A 34 12.22 21.92 13.00
CA THR A 34 11.38 20.73 12.86
C THR A 34 10.79 20.42 14.23
N GLU A 35 9.55 20.85 14.44
CA GLU A 35 8.74 20.43 15.58
C GLU A 35 8.65 18.90 15.58
N ALA A 36 9.19 18.26 16.63
CA ALA A 36 9.09 16.82 16.77
C ALA A 36 7.60 16.46 16.96
N PRO A 37 7.09 15.38 16.33
CA PRO A 37 5.73 14.93 16.61
C PRO A 37 5.62 14.68 18.10
N ALA A 38 4.59 15.27 18.73
CA ALA A 38 4.41 15.22 20.17
C ALA A 38 4.35 13.75 20.63
N SER A 39 5.45 13.28 21.21
CA SER A 39 5.49 11.98 21.86
C SER A 39 4.59 12.05 23.09
N GLY A 40 3.37 11.52 22.96
CA GLY A 40 2.56 11.17 24.12
C GLY A 40 3.38 10.28 25.08
N PRO A 41 3.03 10.25 26.37
CA PRO A 41 3.78 9.49 27.36
C PRO A 41 3.88 8.02 26.91
N VAL A 42 5.11 7.57 26.67
CA VAL A 42 5.40 6.14 26.53
C VAL A 42 5.39 5.57 27.94
N ASP A 43 4.24 5.02 28.35
CA ASP A 43 4.06 4.37 29.65
C ASP A 43 5.02 3.18 29.76
N THR A 44 6.20 3.47 30.29
CA THR A 44 7.28 2.52 30.45
C THR A 44 7.04 1.78 31.76
N VAL A 45 6.50 0.57 31.69
CA VAL A 45 6.24 -0.27 32.86
C VAL A 45 7.56 -0.80 33.42
N THR A 46 8.23 0.01 34.24
CA THR A 46 9.46 -0.37 34.92
C THR A 46 9.12 -1.31 36.09
N LEU A 47 9.46 -2.59 35.94
CA LEU A 47 9.46 -3.52 37.08
C LEU A 47 10.38 -2.97 38.18
N SER A 48 9.92 -3.01 39.44
CA SER A 48 10.77 -2.63 40.57
C SER A 48 12.02 -3.50 40.64
N VAL A 49 13.12 -2.96 41.17
CA VAL A 49 14.39 -3.70 41.32
C VAL A 49 14.18 -5.03 42.07
N GLU A 50 13.25 -5.05 43.03
CA GLU A 50 12.90 -6.23 43.79
C GLU A 50 12.05 -7.25 43.00
N ALA A 51 11.19 -6.79 42.09
CA ALA A 51 10.50 -7.67 41.14
C ALA A 51 11.49 -8.27 40.11
N GLN A 52 12.42 -7.46 39.60
CA GLN A 52 13.49 -7.93 38.70
C GLN A 52 14.38 -8.99 39.39
N PHE A 53 14.77 -8.76 40.65
CA PHE A 53 15.56 -9.71 41.43
C PHE A 53 14.80 -11.00 41.76
N ARG A 54 13.49 -10.93 41.99
CA ARG A 54 12.65 -12.14 42.16
C ARG A 54 12.48 -12.92 40.85
N MET A 55 12.46 -12.23 39.70
CA MET A 55 12.31 -12.86 38.38
C MET A 55 13.60 -13.49 37.84
N SER A 56 14.78 -13.00 38.22
CA SER A 56 16.08 -13.45 37.66
C SER A 56 16.48 -14.90 37.97
N GLY A 57 15.68 -15.65 38.72
CA GLY A 57 15.86 -17.07 39.00
C GLY A 57 14.65 -17.97 38.71
N VAL A 58 13.57 -17.44 38.10
CA VAL A 58 12.32 -18.20 37.89
C VAL A 58 12.43 -19.11 36.67
N THR A 59 12.52 -20.42 36.88
CA THR A 59 12.55 -21.44 35.82
C THR A 59 11.19 -22.04 35.48
N LYS A 60 10.15 -21.79 36.29
CA LYS A 60 8.75 -22.11 35.99
C LYS A 60 7.81 -21.02 36.51
N LEU A 61 6.99 -20.48 35.62
CA LEU A 61 5.85 -19.63 35.96
C LEU A 61 4.62 -20.52 36.13
N SER A 62 4.08 -20.59 37.34
CA SER A 62 2.80 -21.24 37.62
C SER A 62 1.71 -20.19 37.76
N VAL A 63 0.82 -20.08 36.78
CA VAL A 63 -0.38 -19.25 36.88
C VAL A 63 -1.34 -19.90 37.87
N THR A 64 -1.70 -19.19 38.94
CA THR A 64 -2.71 -19.65 39.91
C THR A 64 -4.08 -19.09 39.52
N ALA A 65 -5.16 -19.74 39.95
CA ALA A 65 -6.51 -19.20 39.74
C ALA A 65 -6.67 -17.78 40.34
N GLU A 66 -5.96 -17.50 41.43
CA GLU A 66 -5.93 -16.19 42.09
C GLU A 66 -5.17 -15.14 41.28
N SER A 67 -4.02 -15.47 40.68
CA SER A 67 -3.30 -14.55 39.78
C SER A 67 -4.09 -14.30 38.48
N LEU A 68 -4.84 -15.30 38.00
CA LEU A 68 -5.77 -15.19 36.88
C LEU A 68 -6.96 -14.27 37.22
N ALA A 69 -7.52 -14.39 38.42
CA ALA A 69 -8.60 -13.54 38.91
C ALA A 69 -8.14 -12.08 39.12
N GLN A 70 -6.93 -11.87 39.65
CA GLN A 70 -6.34 -10.53 39.77
C GLN A 70 -6.05 -9.89 38.41
N ALA A 71 -5.53 -10.65 37.44
CA ALA A 71 -5.35 -10.17 36.08
C ALA A 71 -6.69 -9.80 35.41
N ALA A 72 -7.73 -10.63 35.57
CA ALA A 72 -9.07 -10.35 35.06
C ALA A 72 -9.75 -9.16 35.75
N ALA A 73 -9.46 -8.92 37.04
CA ALA A 73 -9.94 -7.73 37.75
C ALA A 73 -9.21 -6.45 37.29
N ALA A 74 -7.89 -6.52 37.08
CA ALA A 74 -7.12 -5.41 36.55
C ALA A 74 -7.51 -5.06 35.10
N ALA A 75 -7.79 -6.06 34.26
CA ALA A 75 -8.27 -5.88 32.89
C ALA A 75 -9.50 -4.97 32.81
N LYS A 76 -10.49 -5.19 33.69
CA LYS A 76 -11.72 -4.36 33.81
C LYS A 76 -11.50 -2.91 34.24
N THR A 77 -10.27 -2.55 34.61
CA THR A 77 -9.91 -1.17 35.00
C THR A 77 -9.11 -0.44 33.92
N LEU A 78 -8.75 -1.12 32.82
CA LEU A 78 -8.04 -0.52 31.69
C LEU A 78 -9.05 0.09 30.69
N PRO A 79 -9.07 1.43 30.50
CA PRO A 79 -10.00 2.07 29.58
C PRO A 79 -9.82 1.54 28.15
N GLY A 80 -10.90 1.07 27.54
CA GLY A 80 -10.91 0.54 26.17
C GLY A 80 -10.71 -0.97 26.05
N LEU A 81 -10.13 -1.65 27.06
CA LEU A 81 -9.87 -3.09 26.95
C LEU A 81 -11.16 -3.92 26.90
N ASP A 82 -12.15 -3.58 27.73
CA ASP A 82 -13.48 -4.21 27.68
C ASP A 82 -14.21 -3.89 26.36
N ALA A 83 -14.03 -2.67 25.82
CA ALA A 83 -14.65 -2.25 24.56
C ALA A 83 -14.07 -2.95 23.32
N ASP A 84 -12.83 -3.43 23.38
CA ASP A 84 -12.27 -4.32 22.37
C ASP A 84 -12.64 -5.79 22.62
N ALA A 85 -12.72 -6.24 23.88
CA ALA A 85 -13.21 -7.58 24.20
C ALA A 85 -14.67 -7.82 23.72
N GLU A 86 -15.53 -6.81 23.79
CA GLU A 86 -16.90 -6.84 23.23
C GLU A 86 -16.94 -6.92 21.70
N ARG A 87 -15.85 -6.57 21.00
CA ARG A 87 -15.76 -6.59 19.52
C ARG A 87 -15.22 -7.91 18.99
N PHE A 88 -14.22 -8.50 19.64
CA PHE A 88 -13.56 -9.73 19.22
C PHE A 88 -14.26 -10.99 19.75
N THR A 89 -15.58 -11.08 19.57
CA THR A 89 -16.35 -12.28 20.00
C THR A 89 -15.98 -13.51 19.16
N PRO A 90 -16.19 -14.74 19.66
CA PRO A 90 -15.95 -15.96 18.88
C PRO A 90 -16.74 -15.98 17.56
N GLU A 91 -17.96 -15.46 17.55
CA GLU A 91 -18.82 -15.36 16.37
C GLU A 91 -18.29 -14.34 15.36
N ALA A 92 -17.81 -13.18 15.83
CA ALA A 92 -17.18 -12.17 14.97
C ALA A 92 -15.87 -12.69 14.34
N MET A 93 -15.09 -13.45 15.12
CA MET A 93 -13.84 -14.08 14.67
C MET A 93 -14.09 -15.22 13.66
N ALA A 94 -15.12 -16.05 13.88
CA ALA A 94 -15.53 -17.08 12.93
C ALA A 94 -16.05 -16.47 11.61
N ALA A 95 -16.98 -15.49 11.69
CA ALA A 95 -17.48 -14.78 10.52
C ALA A 95 -16.36 -14.05 9.75
N HIS A 96 -15.32 -13.58 10.44
CA HIS A 96 -14.13 -12.98 9.82
C HIS A 96 -13.24 -14.02 9.12
N ALA A 97 -13.16 -15.25 9.61
CA ALA A 97 -12.46 -16.34 8.92
C ALA A 97 -13.16 -16.68 7.59
N GLU A 98 -14.47 -16.97 7.65
CA GLU A 98 -15.31 -17.30 6.48
C GLU A 98 -15.35 -16.16 5.44
N TRP A 99 -15.55 -14.91 5.91
CA TRP A 99 -15.53 -13.75 5.02
C TRP A 99 -14.14 -13.54 4.40
N ARG A 100 -13.05 -13.71 5.16
CA ARG A 100 -11.69 -13.55 4.60
C ARG A 100 -11.40 -14.61 3.54
N GLU A 101 -11.81 -15.86 3.74
CA GLU A 101 -11.62 -16.94 2.75
C GLU A 101 -12.35 -16.63 1.44
N SER A 102 -13.65 -16.35 1.52
CA SER A 102 -14.46 -15.98 0.36
C SER A 102 -13.99 -14.68 -0.31
N HIS A 103 -13.59 -13.66 0.45
CA HIS A 103 -13.02 -12.41 -0.09
C HIS A 103 -11.64 -12.61 -0.73
N THR A 104 -10.87 -13.61 -0.28
CA THR A 104 -9.57 -13.97 -0.87
C THR A 104 -9.76 -14.72 -2.19
N ASP A 105 -10.66 -15.71 -2.23
CA ASP A 105 -11.06 -16.40 -3.47
C ASP A 105 -11.60 -15.41 -4.53
N TYR A 106 -12.48 -14.49 -4.12
CA TYR A 106 -12.96 -13.41 -4.98
C TYR A 106 -11.81 -12.53 -5.51
N LYS A 107 -10.86 -12.11 -4.66
CA LYS A 107 -9.69 -11.33 -5.11
C LYS A 107 -8.83 -12.07 -6.11
N SER A 108 -8.59 -13.37 -5.92
CA SER A 108 -7.83 -14.18 -6.86
C SER A 108 -8.54 -14.22 -8.22
N LYS A 109 -9.84 -14.55 -8.25
CA LYS A 109 -10.63 -14.58 -9.49
C LYS A 109 -10.69 -13.23 -10.21
N VAL A 110 -10.78 -12.12 -9.48
CA VAL A 110 -10.71 -10.78 -10.07
C VAL A 110 -9.31 -10.48 -10.62
N ARG A 111 -8.23 -10.93 -9.95
CA ARG A 111 -6.87 -10.81 -10.50
C ARG A 111 -6.69 -11.63 -11.77
N ASP A 112 -7.07 -12.91 -11.76
CA ASP A 112 -6.99 -13.79 -12.92
C ASP A 112 -7.75 -13.20 -14.12
N LEU A 113 -8.94 -12.61 -13.88
CA LEU A 113 -9.74 -11.94 -14.90
C LEU A 113 -9.06 -10.67 -15.44
N VAL A 114 -8.45 -9.85 -14.58
CA VAL A 114 -7.67 -8.66 -15.01
C VAL A 114 -6.46 -9.10 -15.84
N ASP A 115 -5.72 -10.12 -15.37
CA ASP A 115 -4.54 -10.65 -16.04
C ASP A 115 -4.87 -11.26 -17.40
N GLN A 116 -5.99 -11.98 -17.51
CA GLN A 116 -6.51 -12.48 -18.78
C GLN A 116 -6.95 -11.34 -19.71
N THR A 117 -7.67 -10.34 -19.17
CA THR A 117 -8.24 -9.21 -19.95
C THR A 117 -7.15 -8.31 -20.55
N PHE A 118 -6.05 -8.11 -19.84
CA PHE A 118 -4.95 -7.24 -20.28
C PHE A 118 -3.70 -8.00 -20.77
N GLY A 119 -3.74 -9.33 -20.81
CA GLY A 119 -2.63 -10.17 -21.28
C GLY A 119 -1.40 -10.11 -20.37
N LEU A 120 -1.62 -10.03 -19.06
CA LEU A 120 -0.59 -9.91 -18.02
C LEU A 120 -0.22 -11.24 -17.37
N SER A 121 -0.88 -12.35 -17.73
CA SER A 121 -0.72 -13.69 -17.15
C SER A 121 0.64 -14.37 -17.37
N ALA A 122 1.69 -13.63 -17.74
CA ALA A 122 3.04 -14.14 -17.81
C ALA A 122 3.64 -14.23 -16.40
N ASP A 123 4.43 -15.27 -16.14
CA ASP A 123 5.04 -15.51 -14.84
C ASP A 123 5.76 -14.25 -14.33
N ARG A 124 5.40 -13.84 -13.11
CA ARG A 124 6.00 -12.72 -12.35
C ARG A 124 5.63 -11.30 -12.81
N ASN A 125 4.74 -11.11 -13.78
CA ASN A 125 4.12 -9.79 -13.95
C ASN A 125 3.32 -9.41 -12.70
N GLY A 126 3.28 -8.11 -12.40
CA GLY A 126 2.46 -7.57 -11.31
C GLY A 126 1.82 -6.26 -11.72
N TRP A 127 0.69 -5.92 -11.11
CA TRP A 127 0.02 -4.64 -11.37
C TRP A 127 -0.57 -4.02 -10.11
N ALA A 128 -0.78 -2.70 -10.17
CA ALA A 128 -1.47 -1.93 -9.15
C ALA A 128 -2.44 -0.95 -9.82
N ALA A 129 -3.58 -0.72 -9.19
CA ALA A 129 -4.62 0.17 -9.70
C ALA A 129 -4.99 1.21 -8.65
N GLY A 130 -5.33 2.43 -9.10
CA GLY A 130 -5.76 3.53 -8.25
C GLY A 130 -6.76 4.44 -8.96
N GLY A 131 -7.54 5.20 -8.19
CA GLY A 131 -8.58 6.07 -8.72
C GLY A 131 -9.58 5.31 -9.61
N ALA A 132 -10.01 5.92 -10.70
CA ALA A 132 -10.98 5.35 -11.64
C ALA A 132 -10.60 3.98 -12.23
N ALA A 133 -9.33 3.54 -12.13
CA ALA A 133 -8.91 2.20 -12.56
C ALA A 133 -9.46 1.10 -11.65
N LEU A 134 -9.60 1.37 -10.34
CA LEU A 134 -10.26 0.43 -9.42
C LEU A 134 -11.72 0.24 -9.84
N THR A 135 -12.45 1.35 -10.08
CA THR A 135 -13.83 1.31 -10.56
C THR A 135 -13.98 0.53 -11.87
N ALA A 136 -13.03 0.65 -12.80
CA ALA A 136 -13.00 -0.16 -14.03
C ALA A 136 -12.84 -1.67 -13.75
N ILE A 137 -11.96 -2.05 -12.81
CA ILE A 137 -11.77 -3.44 -12.38
C ILE A 137 -13.04 -3.99 -11.71
N LYS A 138 -13.69 -3.19 -10.86
CA LYS A 138 -14.97 -3.58 -10.25
C LYS A 138 -16.03 -3.86 -11.31
N ASN A 139 -16.19 -2.96 -12.28
CA ASN A 139 -17.18 -3.11 -13.33
C ASN A 139 -16.84 -4.30 -14.27
N LEU A 140 -15.55 -4.61 -14.47
CA LEU A 140 -15.10 -5.82 -15.17
C LEU A 140 -15.50 -7.08 -14.41
N ALA A 141 -15.28 -7.12 -13.09
CA ALA A 141 -15.66 -8.24 -12.23
C ALA A 141 -17.18 -8.48 -12.26
N GLU A 142 -17.97 -7.44 -12.00
CA GLU A 142 -19.44 -7.52 -11.97
C GLU A 142 -20.01 -7.94 -13.34
N LYS A 143 -19.47 -7.43 -14.46
CA LYS A 143 -19.85 -7.83 -15.82
C LYS A 143 -19.58 -9.31 -16.13
N ASN A 144 -18.62 -9.93 -15.44
CA ASN A 144 -18.31 -11.35 -15.56
C ASN A 144 -18.93 -12.20 -14.43
N GLY A 145 -19.89 -11.64 -13.67
CA GLY A 145 -20.60 -12.34 -12.60
C GLY A 145 -19.79 -12.54 -11.32
N LEU A 146 -18.60 -11.94 -11.20
CA LEU A 146 -17.83 -11.91 -9.96
C LEU A 146 -18.36 -10.77 -9.08
N ILE A 147 -19.13 -11.12 -8.06
CA ILE A 147 -19.72 -10.18 -7.11
C ILE A 147 -18.92 -10.21 -5.80
N GLU A 148 -18.54 -9.05 -5.28
CA GLU A 148 -17.74 -8.95 -4.05
C GLU A 148 -18.50 -9.49 -2.82
N PRO A 149 -17.92 -10.43 -2.04
CA PRO A 149 -18.52 -10.93 -0.80
C PRO A 149 -18.76 -9.81 0.21
N LYS A 150 -20.03 -9.56 0.53
CA LYS A 150 -20.45 -8.54 1.49
C LYS A 150 -19.85 -8.83 2.87
N MET A 151 -19.19 -7.82 3.45
CA MET A 151 -18.67 -7.90 4.82
C MET A 151 -19.82 -8.07 5.84
N PRO A 152 -19.78 -9.07 6.74
CA PRO A 152 -20.78 -9.22 7.80
C PRO A 152 -20.73 -8.04 8.80
N PRO A 153 -21.86 -7.57 9.35
CA PRO A 153 -21.87 -6.45 10.31
C PRO A 153 -21.02 -6.67 11.56
N ALA A 154 -20.91 -7.90 12.05
CA ALA A 154 -20.03 -8.24 13.17
C ALA A 154 -18.55 -8.02 12.83
N VAL A 155 -18.13 -8.38 11.60
CA VAL A 155 -16.77 -8.16 11.09
C VAL A 155 -16.51 -6.68 10.87
N ALA A 156 -17.49 -5.94 10.34
CA ALA A 156 -17.43 -4.50 10.16
C ALA A 156 -17.23 -3.74 11.49
N ASN A 157 -18.00 -4.11 12.53
CA ASN A 157 -17.85 -3.58 13.88
C ASN A 157 -16.50 -3.93 14.51
N MET A 158 -16.08 -5.19 14.38
CA MET A 158 -14.80 -5.68 14.91
C MET A 158 -13.58 -5.00 14.26
N LEU A 159 -13.63 -4.74 12.95
CA LEU A 159 -12.57 -4.05 12.21
C LEU A 159 -12.72 -2.52 12.18
N GLN A 160 -13.73 -1.95 12.86
CA GLN A 160 -14.09 -0.52 12.82
C GLN A 160 -14.15 0.06 11.40
N THR A 161 -14.84 -0.65 10.49
CA THR A 161 -14.93 -0.26 9.07
C THR A 161 -16.36 -0.34 8.57
N VAL A 162 -16.65 0.39 7.49
CA VAL A 162 -17.96 0.42 6.82
C VAL A 162 -18.14 -0.70 5.77
N GLY A 163 -17.14 -1.56 5.58
CA GLY A 163 -17.21 -2.70 4.65
C GLY A 163 -17.24 -2.30 3.17
N GLU A 164 -16.70 -1.13 2.84
CA GLU A 164 -16.57 -0.63 1.47
C GLU A 164 -15.72 -1.55 0.59
N SER A 165 -16.11 -1.66 -0.68
CA SER A 165 -15.35 -2.36 -1.72
C SER A 165 -13.91 -1.88 -1.79
N MET A 166 -12.98 -2.83 -1.91
CA MET A 166 -11.57 -2.51 -2.19
C MET A 166 -11.31 -2.07 -3.64
N TRP A 167 -12.31 -2.22 -4.52
CA TRP A 167 -12.25 -1.90 -5.94
C TRP A 167 -13.03 -0.63 -6.30
N THR A 168 -13.44 0.19 -5.34
CA THR A 168 -14.02 1.52 -5.62
C THR A 168 -13.00 2.60 -5.26
N ASP A 169 -12.85 3.62 -6.12
CA ASP A 169 -12.12 4.83 -5.71
C ASP A 169 -12.81 5.53 -4.54
N LYS A 170 -12.04 5.84 -3.50
CA LYS A 170 -12.51 6.59 -2.32
C LYS A 170 -12.18 8.08 -2.38
N SER A 171 -11.34 8.50 -3.34
CA SER A 171 -10.95 9.91 -3.48
C SER A 171 -12.01 10.76 -4.19
N GLY A 172 -12.94 10.14 -4.93
CA GLY A 172 -13.95 10.84 -5.72
C GLY A 172 -13.38 11.53 -6.96
N GLY A 173 -12.14 11.21 -7.35
CA GLY A 173 -11.47 11.79 -8.51
C GLY A 173 -11.94 11.15 -9.82
N THR A 174 -11.88 11.90 -10.92
CA THR A 174 -12.16 11.33 -12.26
C THR A 174 -10.97 10.62 -12.86
N THR A 175 -9.76 10.83 -12.32
CA THR A 175 -8.53 10.22 -12.84
C THR A 175 -8.31 8.80 -12.31
N GLY A 176 -7.72 7.94 -13.15
CA GLY A 176 -7.25 6.62 -12.76
C GLY A 176 -5.78 6.41 -13.06
N MET A 177 -5.18 5.46 -12.34
CA MET A 177 -3.82 4.99 -12.52
C MET A 177 -3.84 3.47 -12.64
N PHE A 178 -3.15 2.93 -13.65
CA PHE A 178 -2.89 1.51 -13.79
C PHE A 178 -1.39 1.29 -14.03
N ASP A 179 -0.71 0.75 -13.03
CA ASP A 179 0.71 0.42 -13.04
C ASP A 179 0.89 -1.06 -13.37
N ILE A 180 1.87 -1.37 -14.22
CA ILE A 180 2.24 -2.73 -14.62
C ILE A 180 3.75 -2.85 -14.48
N ALA A 181 4.20 -3.83 -13.70
CA ALA A 181 5.59 -4.20 -13.51
C ALA A 181 5.87 -5.52 -14.24
N PHE A 182 6.81 -5.48 -15.16
CA PHE A 182 7.33 -6.63 -15.89
C PHE A 182 8.60 -7.08 -15.16
N LEU A 183 8.49 -8.10 -14.30
CA LEU A 183 9.66 -8.59 -13.57
C LEU A 183 10.56 -9.42 -14.51
N PRO A 184 11.90 -9.30 -14.38
CA PRO A 184 12.83 -9.97 -15.28
C PRO A 184 12.69 -11.50 -15.19
N ASN A 185 12.62 -12.17 -16.34
CA ASN A 185 12.73 -13.61 -16.45
C ASN A 185 14.12 -14.02 -16.96
N GLY A 186 14.89 -14.74 -16.15
CA GLY A 186 16.25 -15.16 -16.49
C GLY A 186 17.18 -13.98 -16.84
N ALA A 187 17.47 -13.82 -18.13
CA ALA A 187 18.36 -12.79 -18.68
C ALA A 187 17.64 -11.53 -19.21
N GLU A 188 16.31 -11.51 -19.17
CA GLU A 188 15.51 -10.38 -19.65
C GLU A 188 15.68 -9.14 -18.75
N LYS A 189 15.64 -7.95 -19.36
CA LYS A 189 15.51 -6.71 -18.60
C LYS A 189 14.04 -6.52 -18.26
N GLY A 190 13.73 -6.52 -16.96
CA GLY A 190 12.42 -6.08 -16.49
C GLY A 190 12.19 -4.59 -16.74
N GLY A 191 10.95 -4.14 -16.56
CA GLY A 191 10.56 -2.76 -16.75
C GLY A 191 9.20 -2.45 -16.14
N ASN A 192 8.68 -1.25 -16.39
CA ASN A 192 7.34 -0.89 -15.95
C ASN A 192 6.62 0.08 -16.89
N LEU A 193 5.29 -0.01 -16.85
CA LEU A 193 4.35 0.93 -17.45
C LEU A 193 3.53 1.57 -16.33
N ARG A 194 3.34 2.89 -16.41
CA ARG A 194 2.33 3.62 -15.64
C ARG A 194 1.37 4.29 -16.61
N ILE A 195 0.11 3.91 -16.56
CA ILE A 195 -0.97 4.50 -17.37
C ILE A 195 -1.78 5.42 -16.46
N LEU A 196 -1.73 6.73 -16.71
CA LEU A 196 -2.58 7.73 -16.08
C LEU A 196 -3.69 8.11 -17.07
N PHE A 197 -4.93 8.22 -16.62
CA PHE A 197 -6.04 8.55 -17.51
C PHE A 197 -7.17 9.31 -16.83
N ASP A 198 -7.97 10.02 -17.63
CA ASP A 198 -9.21 10.68 -17.20
C ASP A 198 -10.38 9.77 -17.56
N GLY A 199 -11.07 9.23 -16.55
CA GLY A 199 -12.19 8.31 -16.72
C GLY A 199 -13.44 8.98 -17.31
N GLY A 200 -13.54 10.32 -17.18
CA GLY A 200 -14.59 11.12 -17.79
C GLY A 200 -14.36 11.42 -19.27
N ARG A 201 -13.16 11.16 -19.80
CA ARG A 201 -12.86 11.23 -21.23
C ARG A 201 -12.95 9.84 -21.84
N LYS A 202 -13.40 9.75 -23.09
CA LYS A 202 -13.52 8.49 -23.83
C LYS A 202 -12.63 8.49 -25.08
N PRO A 203 -12.14 7.32 -25.51
CA PRO A 203 -11.32 7.17 -26.70
C PRO A 203 -12.20 7.21 -27.97
N SER A 204 -11.76 7.89 -29.02
CA SER A 204 -12.41 7.87 -30.34
C SER A 204 -11.81 6.79 -31.25
N ALA A 205 -12.44 6.56 -32.41
CA ALA A 205 -11.87 5.70 -33.46
C ALA A 205 -10.47 6.18 -33.89
N ASP A 206 -10.26 7.51 -33.93
CA ASP A 206 -9.01 8.17 -34.32
C ASP A 206 -8.00 8.28 -33.15
N THR A 207 -8.09 7.41 -32.14
CA THR A 207 -7.13 7.34 -31.04
C THR A 207 -5.71 7.14 -31.58
N SER A 208 -4.78 8.02 -31.20
CA SER A 208 -3.37 7.90 -31.55
C SER A 208 -2.44 8.11 -30.34
N LEU A 209 -1.17 7.78 -30.54
CA LEU A 209 -0.10 7.97 -29.56
C LEU A 209 0.86 9.06 -30.05
N VAL A 210 1.07 10.06 -29.21
CA VAL A 210 2.03 11.13 -29.43
C VAL A 210 3.22 10.93 -28.50
N ASP A 211 4.40 10.65 -29.07
CA ASP A 211 5.66 10.57 -28.33
C ASP A 211 6.05 11.95 -27.77
N LEU A 212 6.05 12.05 -26.44
CA LEU A 212 6.27 13.29 -25.72
C LEU A 212 7.76 13.67 -25.60
N LYS A 213 8.67 12.71 -25.86
CA LYS A 213 10.12 12.90 -25.77
C LYS A 213 10.70 13.54 -27.03
N THR A 214 10.03 13.38 -28.18
CA THR A 214 10.44 14.01 -29.46
C THR A 214 10.48 15.54 -29.44
N GLY A 215 9.75 16.21 -28.53
CA GLY A 215 9.69 17.67 -28.46
C GLY A 215 9.04 18.37 -29.67
N GLY A 216 8.42 17.62 -30.58
CA GLY A 216 7.70 18.15 -31.74
C GLY A 216 6.48 19.00 -31.38
N THR A 217 5.86 19.63 -32.38
CA THR A 217 4.68 20.51 -32.18
C THR A 217 3.52 19.76 -31.51
N ASN A 218 3.22 18.55 -31.97
CA ASN A 218 2.13 17.73 -31.43
C ASN A 218 2.44 17.28 -29.99
N ALA A 219 3.70 16.93 -29.70
CA ALA A 219 4.17 16.59 -28.36
C ALA A 219 4.01 17.77 -27.38
N ARG A 220 4.37 18.99 -27.81
CA ARG A 220 4.17 20.22 -27.01
C ARG A 220 2.68 20.53 -26.79
N ALA A 221 1.84 20.35 -27.81
CA ALA A 221 0.40 20.53 -27.68
C ALA A 221 -0.23 19.53 -26.69
N ALA A 222 0.13 18.25 -26.81
CA ALA A 222 -0.33 17.19 -25.91
C ALA A 222 0.15 17.41 -24.47
N LEU A 223 1.43 17.79 -24.26
CA LEU A 223 1.95 18.12 -22.94
C LEU A 223 1.24 19.32 -22.30
N SER A 224 0.97 20.38 -23.07
CA SER A 224 0.19 21.52 -22.60
C SER A 224 -1.20 21.09 -22.14
N ASN A 225 -1.88 20.27 -22.95
CA ASN A 225 -3.20 19.72 -22.65
C ASN A 225 -3.21 18.81 -21.40
N ILE A 226 -2.16 17.99 -21.19
CA ILE A 226 -2.00 17.20 -19.95
C ILE A 226 -1.87 18.15 -18.76
N ARG A 227 -0.90 19.07 -18.81
CA ARG A 227 -0.55 19.98 -17.72
C ARG A 227 -1.69 20.91 -17.29
N ALA A 228 -2.56 21.28 -18.22
CA ALA A 228 -3.75 22.10 -17.95
C ALA A 228 -4.99 21.30 -17.48
N SER A 229 -4.87 19.99 -17.25
CA SER A 229 -5.99 19.09 -16.91
C SER A 229 -5.78 18.34 -15.59
N ALA A 230 -6.79 17.60 -15.14
CA ALA A 230 -6.69 16.70 -13.99
C ALA A 230 -5.55 15.67 -14.14
N LEU A 231 -5.17 15.31 -15.38
CA LEU A 231 -4.00 14.45 -15.64
C LEU A 231 -2.68 15.09 -15.24
N GLY A 232 -2.56 16.41 -15.33
CA GLY A 232 -1.37 17.14 -14.87
C GLY A 232 -1.20 17.04 -13.36
N ALA A 233 -2.30 17.26 -12.61
CA ALA A 233 -2.30 17.11 -11.15
C ALA A 233 -2.03 15.65 -10.72
N ALA A 234 -2.64 14.67 -11.40
CA ALA A 234 -2.39 13.25 -11.16
C ALA A 234 -0.94 12.84 -11.51
N LEU A 235 -0.37 13.41 -12.57
CA LEU A 235 1.03 13.20 -12.95
C LEU A 235 1.99 13.73 -11.87
N ASP A 236 1.74 14.94 -11.37
CA ASP A 236 2.60 15.56 -10.35
C ASP A 236 2.47 14.86 -8.99
N SER A 237 1.29 14.35 -8.62
CA SER A 237 1.10 13.59 -7.38
C SER A 237 1.86 12.26 -7.35
N VAL A 238 2.18 11.68 -8.52
CA VAL A 238 2.96 10.44 -8.65
C VAL A 238 4.45 10.65 -8.96
N GLY A 239 4.97 11.86 -8.72
CA GLY A 239 6.38 12.23 -8.88
C GLY A 239 6.73 12.97 -10.18
N GLY A 240 5.74 13.22 -11.06
CA GLY A 240 5.91 13.97 -12.29
C GLY A 240 6.59 13.20 -13.43
N TRP A 241 6.63 13.85 -14.60
CA TRP A 241 7.50 13.49 -15.73
C TRP A 241 7.82 14.75 -16.54
N THR A 242 9.05 14.81 -17.08
CA THR A 242 9.52 15.94 -17.91
C THR A 242 10.18 15.44 -19.21
N PRO A 243 10.06 16.20 -20.32
CA PRO A 243 10.76 15.90 -21.57
C PRO A 243 12.27 15.79 -21.37
N GLY A 244 12.88 14.79 -22.00
CA GLY A 244 14.30 14.46 -21.82
C GLY A 244 14.62 13.59 -20.61
N GLY A 245 13.63 13.23 -19.78
CA GLY A 245 13.79 12.25 -18.70
C GLY A 245 14.23 10.86 -19.18
N ALA A 246 14.74 10.05 -18.25
CA ALA A 246 15.15 8.67 -18.51
C ALA A 246 13.98 7.83 -19.05
N ALA A 247 12.83 7.88 -18.36
CA ALA A 247 11.58 7.28 -18.79
C ALA A 247 11.10 7.87 -20.13
N ASN A 248 10.60 7.03 -21.02
CA ASN A 248 9.84 7.47 -22.18
C ASN A 248 8.40 7.77 -21.76
N ALA A 249 7.73 8.67 -22.49
CA ALA A 249 6.32 8.94 -22.24
C ALA A 249 5.55 9.25 -23.53
N TYR A 250 4.29 8.83 -23.54
CA TYR A 250 3.38 8.94 -24.67
C TYR A 250 2.05 9.53 -24.19
N ALA A 251 1.51 10.50 -24.91
CA ALA A 251 0.13 10.93 -24.72
C ALA A 251 -0.79 10.09 -25.59
N ILE A 252 -1.93 9.68 -25.04
CA ILE A 252 -3.01 9.00 -25.77
C ILE A 252 -4.08 10.06 -26.07
N THR A 253 -4.26 10.34 -27.36
CA THR A 253 -5.06 11.47 -27.85
C THR A 253 -6.09 11.04 -28.87
N ASN A 254 -7.26 11.70 -28.85
CA ASN A 254 -8.20 11.63 -29.96
C ASN A 254 -7.65 12.49 -31.11
N GLY A 255 -7.32 11.88 -32.24
CA GLY A 255 -6.61 12.53 -33.36
C GLY A 255 -5.09 12.58 -33.19
N THR A 256 -4.38 12.90 -34.28
CA THR A 256 -2.92 12.78 -34.43
C THR A 256 -2.12 14.07 -34.16
N ASP A 257 -2.80 15.21 -34.05
CA ASP A 257 -2.19 16.53 -33.86
C ASP A 257 -1.98 16.92 -32.38
N GLY A 258 -2.45 16.08 -31.45
CA GLY A 258 -2.45 16.33 -30.01
C GLY A 258 -3.48 17.36 -29.52
N ARG A 259 -4.33 17.89 -30.42
CA ARG A 259 -5.34 18.94 -30.12
C ARG A 259 -6.74 18.41 -29.92
N GLY A 260 -7.11 17.28 -30.53
CA GLY A 260 -8.43 16.65 -30.35
C GLY A 260 -8.72 16.10 -28.94
N GLY A 261 -7.80 16.31 -28.00
CA GLY A 261 -7.97 16.02 -26.57
C GLY A 261 -7.12 14.85 -26.12
N VAL A 262 -6.33 15.07 -25.06
CA VAL A 262 -5.63 14.00 -24.35
C VAL A 262 -6.59 13.37 -23.35
N PHE A 263 -6.63 12.04 -23.30
CA PHE A 263 -7.45 11.29 -22.33
C PHE A 263 -6.62 10.32 -21.48
N GLY A 264 -5.36 10.08 -21.85
CA GLY A 264 -4.39 9.40 -21.01
C GLY A 264 -2.95 9.71 -21.35
N MET A 265 -2.05 9.28 -20.47
CA MET A 265 -0.61 9.39 -20.59
C MET A 265 0.01 8.08 -20.10
N VAL A 266 1.02 7.61 -20.83
CA VAL A 266 1.80 6.41 -20.51
C VAL A 266 3.21 6.86 -20.18
N ILE A 267 3.77 6.36 -19.07
CA ILE A 267 5.18 6.47 -18.73
C ILE A 267 5.76 5.06 -18.77
N ALA A 268 6.88 4.88 -19.49
CA ALA A 268 7.52 3.59 -19.71
C ALA A 268 9.00 3.64 -19.31
N ASN A 269 9.47 2.62 -18.61
CA ASN A 269 10.90 2.38 -18.38
C ASN A 269 11.25 0.96 -18.83
N GLY A 270 12.11 0.85 -19.85
CA GLY A 270 12.67 -0.44 -20.30
C GLY A 270 11.76 -1.30 -21.18
N VAL A 271 10.56 -0.82 -21.54
CA VAL A 271 9.51 -1.57 -22.25
C VAL A 271 8.88 -0.76 -23.39
N ASP A 272 9.70 -0.04 -24.16
CA ASP A 272 9.25 1.08 -25.01
C ASP A 272 8.35 0.69 -26.19
N GLU A 273 8.62 -0.43 -26.87
CA GLU A 273 7.72 -0.93 -27.95
C GLU A 273 6.41 -1.46 -27.37
N GLU A 274 6.47 -2.18 -26.23
CA GLU A 274 5.29 -2.73 -25.57
C GLU A 274 4.39 -1.63 -24.98
N ALA A 275 4.98 -0.54 -24.45
CA ALA A 275 4.29 0.68 -24.06
C ALA A 275 3.50 1.30 -25.22
N ARG A 276 4.10 1.30 -26.41
CA ARG A 276 3.51 1.93 -27.59
C ARG A 276 2.37 1.09 -28.18
N GLU A 277 2.45 -0.22 -28.18
CA GLU A 277 1.40 -1.04 -28.81
C GLU A 277 0.30 -1.49 -27.84
N ARG A 278 0.63 -1.82 -26.59
CA ARG A 278 -0.35 -2.35 -25.63
C ARG A 278 -1.11 -1.27 -24.86
N SER A 279 -0.46 -0.19 -24.43
CA SER A 279 -1.07 0.76 -23.48
C SER A 279 -2.30 1.49 -24.04
N ALA A 280 -2.36 1.76 -25.35
CA ALA A 280 -3.57 2.32 -25.97
C ALA A 280 -4.76 1.34 -25.96
N ASN A 281 -4.50 0.04 -26.12
CA ASN A 281 -5.54 -1.00 -26.04
C ASN A 281 -5.99 -1.23 -24.59
N ILE A 282 -5.04 -1.31 -23.65
CA ILE A 282 -5.32 -1.41 -22.20
C ILE A 282 -6.21 -0.23 -21.76
N LEU A 283 -5.82 1.01 -22.11
CA LEU A 283 -6.62 2.18 -21.73
C LEU A 283 -8.00 2.21 -22.41
N ARG A 284 -8.11 1.82 -23.68
CA ARG A 284 -9.42 1.73 -24.36
C ARG A 284 -10.35 0.75 -23.65
N THR A 285 -9.84 -0.41 -23.24
CA THR A 285 -10.60 -1.40 -22.46
C THR A 285 -11.00 -0.82 -21.09
N ILE A 286 -10.09 -0.18 -20.36
CA ILE A 286 -10.38 0.46 -19.06
C ILE A 286 -11.48 1.53 -19.20
N GLN A 287 -11.40 2.42 -20.19
CA GLN A 287 -12.40 3.47 -20.37
C GLN A 287 -13.77 2.97 -20.85
N GLY A 288 -13.81 1.82 -21.53
CA GLY A 288 -15.05 1.11 -21.88
C GLY A 288 -15.68 0.34 -20.70
N LEU A 289 -14.98 0.21 -19.57
CA LEU A 289 -15.50 -0.36 -18.33
C LEU A 289 -16.00 0.72 -17.35
N ILE A 290 -15.69 1.99 -17.59
CA ILE A 290 -16.20 3.13 -16.83
C ILE A 290 -17.42 3.67 -17.57
N PRO A 291 -18.57 3.95 -16.90
CA PRO A 291 -19.75 4.57 -17.50
C PRO A 291 -19.47 5.93 -18.19
#